data_AF-A0A0Q8WDV7-F1
#
_entry.id   AF-A0A0Q8WDV7-F1
#
_cell.length_a   1.000
_cell.length_b   1.000
_cell.length_c   1.000
_cell.angle_alpha   90.00
_cell.angle_beta   90.00
_cell.angle_gamma   90.00
#
_symmetry.space_group_name_H-M   'P 1'
#
loop_
_entity.id
_entity.type
_entity.pdbx_description
1 polymer ?
#
loop_
_entity_poly.entity_id
_entity_poly.type
_entity_poly.pdbx_seq_one_letter_code
_entity_poly.pdbx_strand_id
1 'polypeptide(L)'
;MLAMGALLVVAACGTSDPPETPPTSAPTRTTATPSKSLAPAEAAVDALMRALDAGDCKAARKLVVSPAELTCDVVELSKDSFADEGIDLDEVVYRAGPVHDASSTVDITWGNGYPTESYDVQKIGGRWKVVFDSAA
;
A
#
# COMPACT_ATOMS: atom_id res chain seq x y z
N MET A 1 47.93 37.41 15.96
CA MET A 1 49.03 36.92 16.82
C MET A 1 48.52 35.65 17.49
N LEU A 2 48.81 34.45 16.96
CA LEU A 2 49.97 33.60 17.27
C LEU A 2 50.02 33.12 18.73
N ALA A 3 49.75 31.82 18.94
CA ALA A 3 50.49 30.86 19.79
C ALA A 3 49.54 29.69 20.17
N MET A 4 49.69 28.48 19.61
CA MET A 4 50.67 27.43 19.94
C MET A 4 50.44 26.77 21.31
N GLY A 5 50.24 25.45 21.28
CA GLY A 5 50.23 24.58 22.45
C GLY A 5 50.13 23.10 22.06
N ALA A 6 51.24 22.56 21.55
CA ALA A 6 51.42 21.14 21.22
C ALA A 6 52.01 20.37 22.42
N LEU A 7 51.78 19.04 22.47
CA LEU A 7 52.61 17.96 23.05
C LEU A 7 51.84 16.63 22.83
N LEU A 8 52.03 15.88 21.74
CA LEU A 8 53.04 14.82 21.51
C LEU A 8 53.14 13.75 22.62
N VAL A 9 52.63 12.54 22.32
CA VAL A 9 53.23 11.28 22.77
C VAL A 9 53.37 10.35 21.57
N VAL A 10 54.60 9.90 21.36
CA VAL A 10 55.05 8.95 20.35
C VAL A 10 54.99 7.54 20.95
N ALA A 11 54.44 6.58 20.21
CA ALA A 11 54.82 5.18 20.35
C ALA A 11 54.85 4.55 18.95
N ALA A 12 56.06 4.27 18.50
CA ALA A 12 56.36 3.57 17.27
C ALA A 12 56.08 2.07 17.43
N CYS A 13 55.53 1.44 16.39
CA CYS A 13 55.91 0.09 15.95
C CYS A 13 55.22 -0.22 14.62
N GLY A 14 56.01 -0.68 13.64
CA GLY A 14 55.50 -1.59 12.62
C GLY A 14 55.06 -0.96 11.30
N THR A 15 56.04 -0.65 10.45
CA THR A 15 56.02 -0.83 8.99
C THR A 15 54.93 -1.81 8.49
N SER A 16 54.00 -1.32 7.66
CA SER A 16 53.51 -1.96 6.42
C SER A 16 52.44 -1.07 5.75
N ASP A 17 52.65 -0.72 4.48
CA ASP A 17 51.68 -0.10 3.56
C ASP A 17 51.89 -0.78 2.19
N PRO A 18 50.89 -0.98 1.30
CA PRO A 18 49.41 -1.01 1.42
C PRO A 18 48.80 -2.32 0.81
N PRO A 19 47.46 -2.47 0.67
CA PRO A 19 46.81 -1.92 -0.52
C PRO A 19 45.50 -1.18 -0.21
N GLU A 20 45.28 -0.16 -1.03
CA GLU A 20 44.04 0.55 -1.28
C GLU A 20 42.87 -0.44 -1.38
N THR A 21 41.95 -0.40 -0.41
CA THR A 21 40.63 -0.99 -0.56
C THR A 21 39.64 0.17 -0.54
N PRO A 22 38.83 0.39 -1.59
CA PRO A 22 37.76 1.36 -1.52
C PRO A 22 36.83 1.02 -0.34
N PRO A 23 36.18 2.01 0.32
CA PRO A 23 35.15 1.70 1.28
C PRO A 23 34.01 0.99 0.54
N THR A 24 33.95 -0.33 0.71
CA THR A 24 32.74 -1.10 0.41
C THR A 24 31.65 -0.53 1.31
N SER A 25 30.87 0.38 0.76
CA SER A 25 29.56 0.74 1.28
C SER A 25 28.77 -0.56 1.35
N ALA A 26 28.65 -1.11 2.55
CA ALA A 26 27.70 -2.17 2.81
C ALA A 26 26.33 -1.64 2.32
N PRO A 27 25.63 -2.34 1.43
CA PRO A 27 24.26 -1.97 1.13
C PRO A 27 23.50 -2.18 2.43
N THR A 28 23.09 -1.07 3.05
CA THR A 28 21.97 -1.05 3.99
C THR A 28 20.86 -1.81 3.29
N ARG A 29 20.62 -3.03 3.75
CA ARG A 29 19.54 -3.88 3.25
C ARG A 29 18.28 -3.21 3.75
N THR A 30 17.74 -2.27 2.97
CA THR A 30 16.38 -1.79 3.13
C THR A 30 15.53 -3.04 3.07
N THR A 31 15.03 -3.46 4.23
CA THR A 31 13.98 -4.47 4.31
C THR A 31 12.79 -3.85 3.63
N ALA A 32 12.66 -4.07 2.32
CA ALA A 32 11.42 -3.78 1.62
C ALA A 32 10.36 -4.65 2.30
N THR A 33 9.46 -4.00 3.03
CA THR A 33 8.24 -4.65 3.50
C THR A 33 7.63 -5.36 2.29
N PRO A 34 7.32 -6.67 2.35
CA PRO A 34 6.77 -7.36 1.22
C PRO A 34 5.49 -6.65 0.81
N SER A 35 5.49 -6.03 -0.37
CA SER A 35 4.30 -5.49 -0.99
C SER A 35 3.33 -6.67 -1.13
N LYS A 36 2.25 -6.64 -0.35
CA LYS A 36 1.25 -7.70 -0.27
C LYS A 36 0.71 -7.95 -1.69
N SER A 37 1.07 -9.08 -2.29
CA SER A 37 0.63 -9.40 -3.65
C SER A 37 -0.83 -9.84 -3.59
N LEU A 38 -1.75 -8.95 -3.93
CA LEU A 38 -3.18 -9.22 -3.98
C LEU A 38 -3.55 -10.05 -5.22
N ALA A 39 -4.51 -10.95 -5.07
CA ALA A 39 -5.15 -11.61 -6.20
C ALA A 39 -5.91 -10.59 -7.06
N PRO A 40 -6.15 -10.83 -8.36
CA PRO A 40 -6.78 -9.84 -9.24
C PRO A 40 -8.18 -9.36 -8.80
N ALA A 41 -8.96 -10.20 -8.14
CA ALA A 41 -10.25 -9.85 -7.56
C ALA A 41 -10.09 -8.93 -6.34
N GLU A 42 -9.18 -9.28 -5.42
CA GLU A 42 -8.83 -8.49 -4.23
C GLU A 42 -8.28 -7.11 -4.62
N ALA A 43 -7.39 -7.06 -5.61
CA ALA A 43 -6.80 -5.83 -6.12
C ALA A 43 -7.84 -4.87 -6.70
N ALA A 44 -8.97 -5.37 -7.23
CA ALA A 44 -10.04 -4.50 -7.72
C ALA A 44 -10.78 -3.79 -6.56
N VAL A 45 -10.96 -4.49 -5.43
CA VAL A 45 -11.58 -3.93 -4.23
C VAL A 45 -10.62 -2.99 -3.51
N ASP A 46 -9.35 -3.37 -3.31
CA ASP A 46 -8.31 -2.47 -2.77
C ASP A 46 -8.20 -1.18 -3.59
N ALA A 47 -8.14 -1.29 -4.92
CA ALA A 47 -8.10 -0.10 -5.78
C ALA A 47 -9.35 0.77 -5.65
N LEU A 48 -10.53 0.19 -5.40
CA LEU A 48 -11.75 0.97 -5.18
C LEU A 48 -11.67 1.72 -3.86
N MET A 49 -11.25 1.06 -2.76
CA MET A 49 -11.09 1.71 -1.46
C MET A 49 -10.09 2.87 -1.52
N ARG A 50 -8.96 2.67 -2.19
CA ARG A 50 -7.97 3.75 -2.40
C ARG A 50 -8.51 4.88 -3.27
N ALA A 51 -9.35 4.59 -4.26
CA ALA A 51 -9.98 5.63 -5.08
C ALA A 51 -11.03 6.43 -4.29
N LEU A 52 -11.76 5.78 -3.38
CA LEU A 52 -12.69 6.43 -2.46
C LEU A 52 -11.93 7.31 -1.46
N ASP A 53 -10.90 6.78 -0.82
CA ASP A 53 -10.03 7.50 0.12
C ASP A 53 -9.39 8.75 -0.51
N ALA A 54 -8.95 8.64 -1.77
CA ALA A 54 -8.39 9.76 -2.52
C ALA A 54 -9.45 10.76 -3.04
N GLY A 55 -10.74 10.44 -2.97
CA GLY A 55 -11.81 11.21 -3.62
C GLY A 55 -11.74 11.19 -5.15
N ASP A 56 -11.09 10.19 -5.78
CA ASP A 56 -10.96 10.10 -7.23
C ASP A 56 -12.16 9.38 -7.86
N CYS A 57 -13.23 10.15 -8.10
CA CYS A 57 -14.45 9.65 -8.75
C CYS A 57 -14.19 8.98 -10.10
N LYS A 58 -13.22 9.47 -10.88
CA LYS A 58 -12.92 8.94 -12.22
C LYS A 58 -12.24 7.57 -12.10
N ALA A 59 -11.35 7.39 -11.13
CA ALA A 59 -10.76 6.08 -10.84
C ALA A 59 -11.82 5.12 -10.29
N ALA A 60 -12.60 5.53 -9.30
CA ALA A 60 -13.63 4.70 -8.67
C ALA A 60 -14.66 4.19 -9.68
N ARG A 61 -15.17 5.06 -10.57
CA ARG A 61 -16.12 4.70 -11.63
C ARG A 61 -15.60 3.67 -12.63
N LYS A 62 -14.27 3.58 -12.84
CA LYS A 62 -13.70 2.55 -13.72
C LYS A 62 -13.68 1.18 -13.07
N LEU A 63 -13.67 1.13 -11.74
CA LEU A 63 -13.53 -0.07 -10.93
C LEU A 63 -14.87 -0.73 -10.61
N VAL A 64 -16.00 -0.05 -10.80
CA VAL A 64 -17.33 -0.61 -10.56
C VAL A 64 -17.99 -1.16 -11.83
N VAL A 65 -18.90 -2.11 -11.66
CA VAL A 65 -19.72 -2.70 -12.74
C VAL A 65 -20.71 -1.67 -13.31
N SER A 66 -21.33 -0.86 -12.44
CA SER A 66 -22.34 0.14 -12.79
C SER A 66 -21.85 1.55 -12.44
N PRO A 67 -21.06 2.22 -13.30
CA PRO A 67 -20.45 3.52 -12.97
C PRO A 67 -21.43 4.66 -12.74
N ALA A 68 -22.65 4.54 -13.28
CA ALA A 68 -23.71 5.55 -13.13
C ALA A 68 -24.29 5.60 -11.70
N GLU A 69 -24.27 4.47 -10.99
CA GLU A 69 -24.77 4.36 -9.62
C GLU A 69 -23.81 4.98 -8.59
N LEU A 70 -22.51 5.09 -8.95
CA LEU A 70 -21.53 5.77 -8.12
C LEU A 70 -21.46 7.26 -8.49
N THR A 71 -22.13 8.11 -7.73
CA THR A 71 -22.06 9.57 -7.88
C THR A 71 -20.71 10.11 -7.38
N CYS A 72 -20.24 11.21 -7.97
CA CYS A 72 -18.98 11.80 -7.51
C CYS A 72 -19.11 12.43 -6.12
N ASP A 73 -20.29 12.91 -5.75
CA ASP A 73 -20.56 13.42 -4.41
C ASP A 73 -20.29 12.36 -3.35
N VAL A 74 -20.74 11.11 -3.55
CA VAL A 74 -20.45 9.99 -2.64
C VAL A 74 -18.95 9.74 -2.53
N VAL A 75 -18.23 9.74 -3.66
CA VAL A 75 -16.78 9.53 -3.66
C VAL A 75 -16.03 10.66 -2.96
N GLU A 76 -16.47 11.91 -3.13
CA GLU A 76 -15.89 13.07 -2.43
C GLU A 76 -16.18 13.04 -0.93
N LEU A 77 -17.37 12.57 -0.52
CA LEU A 77 -17.72 12.36 0.89
C LEU A 77 -16.87 11.26 1.55
N SER A 78 -16.43 10.26 0.80
CA SER A 78 -15.56 9.18 1.30
C SER A 78 -14.08 9.56 1.39
N LYS A 79 -13.71 10.77 0.96
CA LYS A 79 -12.32 11.20 0.98
C LYS A 79 -11.80 11.26 2.43
N ASP A 80 -10.63 10.69 2.66
CA ASP A 80 -9.95 10.61 3.97
C ASP A 80 -10.78 9.88 5.07
N SER A 81 -11.95 9.31 4.75
CA SER A 81 -12.87 8.76 5.76
C SER A 81 -12.29 7.55 6.48
N PHE A 82 -11.50 6.72 5.80
CA PHE A 82 -10.83 5.58 6.41
C PHE A 82 -9.81 6.04 7.47
N ALA A 83 -9.00 7.04 7.15
CA ALA A 83 -8.04 7.60 8.10
C ALA A 83 -8.74 8.25 9.30
N ASP A 84 -9.85 8.95 9.08
CA ASP A 84 -10.68 9.55 10.14
C ASP A 84 -11.28 8.49 11.07
N GLU A 85 -11.60 7.30 10.53
CA GLU A 85 -12.07 6.14 11.30
C GLU A 85 -10.93 5.30 11.91
N GLY A 86 -9.68 5.72 11.72
CA GLY A 86 -8.48 5.04 12.21
C GLY A 86 -8.14 3.76 11.46
N ILE A 87 -8.64 3.59 10.23
CA ILE A 87 -8.38 2.45 9.35
C ILE A 87 -7.17 2.79 8.46
N ASP A 88 -6.09 2.00 8.59
CA ASP A 88 -4.97 2.04 7.66
C ASP A 88 -5.21 1.05 6.52
N LEU A 89 -5.46 1.56 5.30
CA LEU A 89 -5.71 0.75 4.12
C LEU A 89 -4.56 -0.20 3.76
N ASP A 90 -3.34 0.06 4.21
CA ASP A 90 -2.20 -0.83 4.00
C ASP A 90 -2.22 -2.06 4.96
N GLU A 91 -2.94 -1.96 6.09
CA GLU A 91 -3.12 -3.06 7.03
C GLU A 91 -4.33 -3.95 6.69
N VAL A 92 -5.26 -3.45 5.87
CA VAL A 92 -6.48 -4.15 5.45
C VAL A 92 -6.16 -5.50 4.80
N VAL A 93 -6.91 -6.53 5.19
CA VAL A 93 -6.78 -7.88 4.62
C VAL A 93 -7.95 -8.16 3.70
N TYR A 94 -7.64 -8.43 2.43
CA TYR A 94 -8.59 -8.87 1.42
C TYR A 94 -8.46 -10.39 1.24
N ARG A 95 -9.60 -11.08 1.13
CA ARG A 95 -9.63 -12.52 0.81
C ARG A 95 -10.69 -12.78 -0.24
N ALA A 96 -10.27 -13.13 -1.45
CA ALA A 96 -11.20 -13.61 -2.48
C ALA A 96 -11.65 -15.04 -2.17
N GLY A 97 -12.95 -15.26 -2.26
CA GLY A 97 -13.55 -16.59 -2.29
C GLY A 97 -13.30 -17.31 -3.62
N PRO A 98 -13.90 -18.49 -3.79
CA PRO A 98 -13.87 -19.20 -5.07
C PRO A 98 -14.43 -18.35 -6.22
N VAL A 99 -13.95 -18.62 -7.44
CA VAL A 99 -14.45 -17.98 -8.66
C VAL A 99 -15.48 -18.90 -9.32
N HIS A 100 -16.67 -18.35 -9.59
CA HIS A 100 -17.77 -19.03 -10.28
C HIS A 100 -18.23 -18.21 -11.48
N ASP A 101 -18.17 -18.77 -12.69
CA ASP A 101 -18.70 -18.15 -13.93
C ASP A 101 -18.30 -16.68 -14.14
N ALA A 102 -17.08 -16.32 -13.73
CA ALA A 102 -16.50 -14.97 -13.78
C ALA A 102 -16.93 -13.98 -12.67
N SER A 103 -17.52 -14.48 -11.58
CA SER A 103 -17.83 -13.72 -10.36
C SER A 103 -17.13 -14.33 -9.15
N SER A 104 -16.94 -13.53 -8.10
CA SER A 104 -16.40 -13.95 -6.81
C SER A 104 -16.85 -12.96 -5.73
N THR A 105 -16.66 -13.32 -4.47
CA THR A 105 -16.89 -12.44 -3.32
C THR A 105 -15.55 -12.20 -2.63
N VAL A 106 -15.27 -10.96 -2.25
CA VAL A 106 -14.04 -10.57 -1.54
C VAL A 106 -14.42 -10.11 -0.15
N ASP A 107 -13.89 -10.78 0.87
CA ASP A 107 -14.05 -10.37 2.25
C ASP A 107 -12.94 -9.39 2.65
N ILE A 108 -13.34 -8.29 3.30
CA ILE A 108 -12.47 -7.26 3.84
C ILE A 108 -12.42 -7.38 5.36
N THR A 109 -11.23 -7.54 5.91
CA THR A 109 -10.96 -7.35 7.34
C THR A 109 -10.23 -6.03 7.53
N TRP A 110 -10.94 -5.02 8.03
CA TRP A 110 -10.45 -3.66 8.21
C TRP A 110 -9.40 -3.49 9.30
N GLY A 111 -9.38 -4.41 10.28
CA GLY A 111 -8.65 -4.22 11.53
C GLY A 111 -9.49 -3.52 12.59
N ASN A 112 -8.89 -3.20 13.75
CA ASN A 112 -9.48 -2.37 14.81
C ASN A 112 -10.86 -2.78 15.36
N GLY A 113 -11.26 -4.04 15.17
CA GLY A 113 -12.52 -4.58 15.68
C GLY A 113 -13.75 -4.25 14.84
N TYR A 114 -13.59 -3.61 13.67
CA TYR A 114 -14.68 -3.46 12.71
C TYR A 114 -15.18 -4.82 12.21
N PRO A 115 -16.48 -4.96 11.92
CA PRO A 115 -17.00 -6.19 11.34
C PRO A 115 -16.35 -6.45 9.98
N THR A 116 -16.21 -7.73 9.62
CA THR A 116 -15.84 -8.12 8.27
C THR A 116 -16.95 -7.70 7.31
N GLU A 117 -16.56 -7.09 6.19
CA GLU A 117 -17.47 -6.76 5.09
C GLU A 117 -17.17 -7.62 3.86
N SER A 118 -18.16 -7.78 2.99
CA SER A 118 -18.02 -8.58 1.77
C SER A 118 -18.45 -7.78 0.56
N TYR A 119 -17.64 -7.82 -0.49
CA TYR A 119 -17.89 -7.14 -1.76
C TYR A 119 -17.95 -8.15 -2.89
N ASP A 120 -19.02 -8.13 -3.66
CA ASP A 120 -19.11 -8.93 -4.87
C ASP A 120 -18.29 -8.29 -5.99
N VAL A 121 -17.60 -9.13 -6.76
CA VAL A 121 -16.81 -8.71 -7.91
C VAL A 121 -17.17 -9.55 -9.13
N GLN A 122 -17.15 -8.91 -10.29
CA GLN A 122 -17.43 -9.53 -11.58
C GLN A 122 -16.35 -9.16 -12.59
N LYS A 123 -15.97 -10.13 -13.41
CA LYS A 123 -15.01 -9.93 -14.49
C LYS A 123 -15.72 -9.52 -15.78
N ILE A 124 -15.51 -8.26 -16.21
CA ILE A 124 -16.08 -7.68 -17.42
C ILE A 124 -14.95 -7.27 -18.37
N GLY A 125 -14.97 -7.75 -19.61
CA GLY A 125 -13.93 -7.42 -20.60
C GLY A 125 -12.52 -7.81 -20.14
N GLY A 126 -12.40 -8.89 -19.36
CA GLY A 126 -11.12 -9.37 -18.82
C GLY A 126 -10.65 -8.69 -17.53
N ARG A 127 -11.37 -7.67 -17.02
CA ARG A 127 -11.02 -6.93 -15.81
C ARG A 127 -12.02 -7.21 -14.69
N TRP A 128 -11.53 -7.41 -13.49
CA TRP A 128 -12.37 -7.49 -12.30
C TRP A 128 -12.91 -6.10 -11.94
N LYS A 129 -14.18 -6.06 -11.57
CA LYS A 129 -14.91 -4.86 -11.18
C LYS A 129 -15.78 -5.17 -9.97
N VAL A 130 -15.93 -4.20 -9.08
CA VAL A 130 -16.78 -4.30 -7.90
C VAL A 130 -18.23 -4.10 -8.30
N VAL A 131 -19.10 -4.99 -7.84
CA VAL A 131 -20.55 -4.82 -7.91
C VAL A 131 -20.90 -3.83 -6.80
N PHE A 132 -21.00 -2.56 -7.16
CA PHE A 132 -21.42 -1.51 -6.25
C PHE A 132 -22.96 -1.49 -6.24
N ASP A 133 -23.55 -1.94 -5.14
CA ASP A 133 -24.97 -1.78 -4.87
C ASP A 133 -25.13 -0.57 -3.94
N SER A 134 -25.70 0.52 -4.45
CA SER A 134 -25.97 1.72 -3.66
C SER A 134 -27.21 1.57 -2.77
N ALA A 135 -27.82 0.38 -2.68
CA ALA A 135 -29.03 0.13 -1.89
C ALA A 135 -28.78 -0.42 -0.46
N ALA A 136 -27.51 -0.50 -0.01
CA ALA A 136 -27.15 -0.95 1.33
C ALA A 136 -27.19 0.18 2.37
#